data_AF-A0A3A9FIW9-F1
#
_entry.id   AF-A0A3A9FIW9-F1
#
_cell.length_a   1.000
_cell.length_b   1.000
_cell.length_c   1.000
_cell.angle_alpha   90.00
_cell.angle_beta   90.00
_cell.angle_gamma   90.00
#
_symmetry.space_group_name_H-M   'P 1'
#
loop_
_entity.id
_entity.type
_entity.pdbx_description
1 polymer ?
#
loop_
_entity_poly.entity_id
_entity_poly.type
_entity_poly.pdbx_seq_one_letter_code
_entity_poly.pdbx_strand_id
1 'polypeptide(L)'
;MIERLRQLRKALKVNQTNFAKQLGLTQTAYSMIENGNNPLSDRHIKVICSAFNVNENWLRSGDGDMFFSSPYEKEFTEVFSNLAPATQQYLLLMAKELLNTQEKLLNPDKKPNP
;
A
#
# COMPACT_ATOMS: atom_id res chain seq x y z
N MET A 1 -16.10 2.53 5.53
CA MET A 1 -15.23 3.21 4.53
C MET A 1 -15.01 4.68 4.89
N ILE A 2 -16.08 5.46 5.16
CA ILE A 2 -15.98 6.89 5.50
C ILE A 2 -14.97 7.16 6.64
N GLU A 3 -15.05 6.40 7.72
CA GLU A 3 -14.13 6.57 8.86
C GLU A 3 -12.66 6.30 8.47
N ARG A 4 -12.41 5.32 7.60
CA ARG A 4 -11.07 5.04 7.08
C ARG A 4 -10.57 6.12 6.15
N LEU A 5 -11.44 6.74 5.37
CA LEU A 5 -11.09 7.90 4.54
C LEU A 5 -10.63 9.08 5.40
N ARG A 6 -11.30 9.33 6.53
CA ARG A 6 -10.87 10.32 7.53
C ARG A 6 -9.54 9.95 8.15
N GLN A 7 -9.38 8.70 8.57
CA GLN A 7 -8.13 8.20 9.16
C GLN A 7 -6.97 8.37 8.19
N LEU A 8 -7.15 8.00 6.93
CA LEU A 8 -6.14 8.17 5.88
C LEU A 8 -5.75 9.64 5.72
N ARG A 9 -6.72 10.54 5.57
CA ARG A 9 -6.45 11.98 5.43
C ARG A 9 -5.65 12.53 6.63
N LYS A 10 -6.00 12.10 7.84
CA LYS A 10 -5.27 12.48 9.07
C LYS A 10 -3.87 11.88 9.12
N ALA A 11 -3.69 10.62 8.71
CA ALA A 11 -2.39 9.96 8.64
C ALA A 11 -1.45 10.66 7.65
N LEU A 12 -1.99 11.11 6.52
CA LEU A 12 -1.29 11.95 5.53
C LEU A 12 -1.05 13.39 5.99
N LYS A 13 -1.61 13.79 7.14
CA LYS A 13 -1.49 15.14 7.73
C LYS A 13 -1.92 16.27 6.78
N VAL A 14 -2.93 16.03 5.95
CA VAL A 14 -3.47 17.03 5.02
C VAL A 14 -4.88 17.48 5.41
N ASN A 15 -5.24 18.71 5.07
CA ASN A 15 -6.60 19.21 5.23
C ASN A 15 -7.52 18.70 4.09
N GLN A 16 -8.83 18.87 4.25
CA GLN A 16 -9.82 18.41 3.27
C GLN A 16 -9.62 19.04 1.88
N THR A 17 -9.21 20.31 1.81
CA THR A 17 -8.97 21.03 0.55
C THR A 17 -7.83 20.40 -0.25
N ASN A 18 -6.69 20.16 0.40
CA ASN A 18 -5.51 19.59 -0.25
C ASN A 18 -5.75 18.15 -0.69
N PHE A 19 -6.44 17.36 0.14
CA PHE A 19 -6.79 16.00 -0.20
C PHE A 19 -7.79 15.95 -1.37
N ALA A 20 -8.82 16.79 -1.36
CA ALA A 20 -9.77 16.90 -2.47
C ALA A 20 -9.07 17.26 -3.80
N LYS A 21 -8.12 18.20 -3.76
CA LYS A 21 -7.35 18.62 -4.94
C LYS A 21 -6.56 17.45 -5.55
N GLN A 22 -5.96 16.59 -4.73
CA GLN A 22 -5.24 15.39 -5.20
C GLN A 22 -6.18 14.36 -5.86
N LEU A 23 -7.46 14.36 -5.48
CA LEU A 23 -8.49 13.49 -6.07
C LEU A 23 -9.19 14.12 -7.28
N GLY A 24 -8.84 15.35 -7.67
CA GLY A 24 -9.55 16.09 -8.72
C GLY A 24 -10.96 16.52 -8.30
N LEU A 25 -11.21 16.67 -7.00
CA LEU A 25 -12.49 17.05 -6.41
C LEU A 25 -12.44 18.47 -5.84
N THR A 26 -13.62 19.09 -5.73
CA THR A 26 -13.78 20.29 -4.91
C THR A 26 -13.77 19.91 -3.41
N GLN A 27 -13.37 20.84 -2.55
CA GLN A 27 -13.41 20.61 -1.09
C GLN A 27 -14.84 20.27 -0.63
N THR A 28 -15.85 20.94 -1.18
CA THR A 28 -17.26 20.68 -0.85
C THR A 28 -17.67 19.24 -1.22
N ALA A 29 -17.32 18.79 -2.42
CA ALA A 29 -17.64 17.43 -2.86
C ALA A 29 -16.96 16.38 -1.95
N TYR A 30 -15.69 16.60 -1.60
CA TYR A 30 -14.98 15.73 -0.68
C TYR A 30 -15.60 15.75 0.73
N SER A 31 -15.99 16.92 1.25
CA SER A 31 -16.66 17.04 2.55
C SER A 31 -17.97 16.25 2.60
N MET A 32 -18.78 16.30 1.54
CA MET A 32 -20.00 15.47 1.45
C MET A 32 -19.69 13.98 1.50
N ILE A 33 -18.60 13.53 0.88
CA ILE A 33 -18.14 12.13 0.95
C ILE A 33 -17.65 11.78 2.35
N GLU A 34 -16.78 12.61 2.93
CA GLU A 34 -16.21 12.39 4.26
C GLU A 34 -17.27 12.46 5.37
N ASN A 35 -18.42 13.09 5.13
CA ASN A 35 -19.56 13.11 6.05
C ASN A 35 -20.58 12.00 5.79
N GLY A 36 -20.40 11.19 4.75
CA GLY A 36 -21.30 10.09 4.40
C GLY A 36 -22.56 10.51 3.65
N ASN A 37 -22.65 11.77 3.21
CA ASN A 37 -23.76 12.25 2.40
C ASN A 37 -23.67 11.71 0.97
N ASN A 38 -22.45 11.51 0.46
CA ASN A 38 -22.20 10.94 -0.87
C ASN A 38 -21.27 9.72 -0.78
N PRO A 39 -21.47 8.70 -1.63
CA PRO A 39 -20.54 7.58 -1.72
C PRO A 39 -19.23 8.00 -2.39
N LEU A 40 -18.11 7.41 -1.95
CA LEU A 40 -16.84 7.49 -2.66
C LEU A 40 -16.88 6.51 -3.84
N SER A 41 -16.70 7.00 -5.07
CA SER A 41 -16.73 6.14 -6.26
C SER A 41 -15.47 5.26 -6.37
N ASP A 42 -15.60 4.12 -7.04
CA ASP A 42 -14.47 3.19 -7.29
C ASP A 42 -13.31 3.87 -8.02
N ARG A 43 -13.60 4.80 -8.94
CA ARG A 43 -12.57 5.61 -9.60
C ARG A 43 -11.73 6.36 -8.58
N HIS A 44 -12.34 7.04 -7.61
CA HIS A 44 -11.59 7.78 -6.59
C HIS A 44 -10.86 6.85 -5.63
N ILE A 45 -11.42 5.67 -5.32
CA ILE A 45 -10.72 4.64 -4.53
C ILE A 45 -9.41 4.24 -5.22
N LYS A 46 -9.44 3.95 -6.53
CA LYS A 46 -8.23 3.59 -7.27
C LYS A 46 -7.21 4.73 -7.32
N VAL A 47 -7.66 5.97 -7.50
CA VAL A 47 -6.78 7.16 -7.44
C VAL A 47 -6.14 7.33 -6.07
N ILE A 48 -6.89 7.12 -4.98
CA ILE A 48 -6.36 7.16 -3.62
C ILE A 48 -5.28 6.09 -3.44
N CYS A 49 -5.58 4.85 -3.83
CA CYS A 49 -4.65 3.73 -3.68
C CYS A 49 -3.35 3.96 -4.45
N SER A 50 -3.42 4.46 -5.68
CA SER A 50 -2.22 4.73 -6.48
C SER A 50 -1.43 5.95 -6.01
N ALA A 51 -2.11 7.04 -5.63
CA ALA A 51 -1.43 8.29 -5.26
C ALA A 51 -0.74 8.24 -3.89
N PHE A 52 -1.26 7.43 -2.96
CA PHE A 52 -0.80 7.42 -1.56
C PHE A 52 -0.26 6.07 -1.10
N ASN A 53 -0.05 5.11 -2.03
CA ASN A 53 0.41 3.75 -1.71
C ASN A 53 -0.48 3.06 -0.64
N VAL A 54 -1.80 3.26 -0.76
CA VAL A 54 -2.79 2.76 0.20
C VAL A 54 -3.29 1.39 -0.22
N ASN A 55 -3.39 0.49 0.76
CA ASN A 55 -3.99 -0.83 0.57
C ASN A 55 -5.51 -0.69 0.36
N GLU A 56 -5.99 -1.15 -0.79
CA GLU A 56 -7.40 -1.07 -1.16
C GLU A 56 -8.30 -1.91 -0.25
N ASN A 57 -7.82 -3.09 0.19
CA ASN A 57 -8.56 -3.95 1.12
C ASN A 57 -8.77 -3.22 2.44
N TRP A 58 -7.71 -2.61 2.97
CA TRP A 58 -7.83 -1.79 4.16
C TRP A 58 -8.85 -0.66 3.96
N LEU A 59 -8.76 0.10 2.86
CA LEU A 59 -9.69 1.22 2.64
C LEU A 59 -11.16 0.74 2.55
N ARG A 60 -11.41 -0.39 1.88
CA ARG A 60 -12.74 -0.95 1.65
C ARG A 60 -13.31 -1.65 2.87
N SER A 61 -12.63 -2.67 3.41
CA SER A 61 -13.11 -3.49 4.52
C SER A 61 -12.49 -3.10 5.86
N GLY A 62 -11.21 -2.71 5.86
CA GLY A 62 -10.41 -2.49 7.07
C GLY A 62 -9.38 -3.59 7.30
N ASP A 63 -9.25 -4.54 6.37
CA ASP A 63 -8.34 -5.66 6.49
C ASP A 63 -6.92 -5.31 6.02
N GLY A 64 -5.93 -5.73 6.79
CA GLY A 64 -4.52 -5.43 6.55
C GLY A 64 -4.11 -4.03 7.00
N ASP A 65 -2.91 -3.62 6.60
CA ASP A 65 -2.38 -2.30 6.95
C ASP A 65 -2.86 -1.19 6.01
N MET A 66 -2.88 0.05 6.51
CA MET A 66 -3.33 1.22 5.75
C MET A 66 -2.46 1.48 4.51
N PHE A 67 -1.15 1.39 4.68
CA PHE A 67 -0.16 1.63 3.63
C PHE A 67 0.59 0.34 3.37
N PHE A 68 1.04 0.17 2.12
CA PHE A 68 2.08 -0.79 1.85
C PHE A 68 3.41 -0.30 2.44
N SER A 69 4.17 -1.23 3.03
CA SER A 69 5.52 -1.02 3.61
C SER A 69 6.56 -0.66 2.55
N SER A 70 6.28 -0.98 1.29
CA SER A 70 7.15 -0.70 0.15
C SER A 70 6.31 -0.38 -1.10
N PRO A 71 6.79 0.49 -2.01
CA PRO A 71 6.13 0.67 -3.31
C PRO A 71 6.07 -0.64 -4.13
N TYR A 72 6.93 -1.60 -3.84
CA TYR A 72 6.98 -2.89 -4.52
C TYR A 72 6.12 -3.97 -3.86
N GLU A 73 5.60 -3.76 -2.65
CA GLU A 73 4.87 -4.79 -1.91
C GLU A 73 3.60 -5.23 -2.62
N LYS A 74 2.86 -4.28 -3.18
CA LYS A 74 1.65 -4.57 -3.94
C LYS A 74 1.95 -5.45 -5.15
N GLU A 75 2.90 -5.02 -5.97
CA GLU A 75 3.33 -5.76 -7.16
C GLU A 75 3.86 -7.14 -6.79
N PHE A 76 4.70 -7.23 -5.75
CA PHE A 76 5.22 -8.49 -5.25
C PHE A 76 4.10 -9.43 -4.80
N THR A 77 3.12 -8.94 -4.04
CA THR A 77 1.98 -9.74 -3.58
C THR A 77 1.11 -10.23 -4.74
N GLU A 78 0.88 -9.38 -5.73
CA GLU A 78 0.13 -9.73 -6.95
C GLU A 78 0.87 -10.80 -7.76
N VAL A 79 2.17 -10.63 -8.00
CA VAL A 79 2.99 -11.62 -8.71
C VAL A 79 3.03 -12.94 -7.93
N PHE A 80 3.32 -12.90 -6.62
CA PHE A 80 3.42 -14.08 -5.78
C PHE A 80 2.12 -14.88 -5.75
N SER A 81 0.97 -14.22 -5.62
CA SER A 81 -0.34 -14.87 -5.54
C SER A 81 -0.76 -15.56 -6.85
N ASN A 82 -0.22 -15.14 -8.00
CA ASN A 82 -0.51 -15.73 -9.31
C ASN A 82 0.45 -16.88 -9.69
N LEU A 83 1.50 -17.13 -8.90
CA LEU A 83 2.44 -18.22 -9.14
C LEU A 83 1.91 -19.56 -8.62
N ALA A 84 2.28 -20.65 -9.28
CA ALA A 84 2.05 -22.00 -8.77
C ALA A 84 2.90 -22.26 -7.51
N PRO A 85 2.51 -23.18 -6.61
CA PRO A 85 3.26 -23.44 -5.38
C PRO A 85 4.75 -23.74 -5.58
N ALA A 86 5.10 -24.51 -6.64
CA ALA A 86 6.49 -24.82 -6.95
C ALA A 86 7.31 -23.57 -7.32
N THR A 87 6.72 -22.62 -8.07
CA THR A 87 7.40 -21.39 -8.46
C THR A 87 7.37 -20.32 -7.36
N GLN A 88 6.36 -20.32 -6.49
CA GLN A 88 6.39 -19.55 -5.23
C GLN A 88 7.57 -19.97 -4.35
N GLN A 89 7.77 -21.28 -4.16
CA GLN A 89 8.91 -21.81 -3.41
C GLN A 89 10.25 -21.38 -4.03
N TYR A 90 10.35 -21.43 -5.36
CA TYR A 90 11.53 -20.97 -6.07
C TYR A 90 11.78 -19.46 -5.89
N LEU A 91 10.74 -18.63 -6.01
CA LEU A 91 10.85 -17.18 -5.77
C LEU A 91 11.31 -16.88 -4.32
N LEU A 92 10.81 -17.63 -3.34
CA LEU A 92 11.25 -17.49 -1.94
C LEU A 92 12.72 -17.90 -1.76
N LEU A 93 13.19 -18.93 -2.46
CA LEU A 93 14.61 -19.31 -2.45
C LEU A 93 15.47 -18.18 -3.00
N MET A 94 15.12 -17.64 -4.17
CA MET A 94 15.82 -16.51 -4.79
C MET A 94 15.87 -15.28 -3.86
N ALA A 95 14.73 -14.95 -3.21
CA ALA A 95 14.68 -13.84 -2.25
C ALA A 95 15.62 -14.05 -1.05
N LYS A 96 15.71 -15.29 -0.53
CA LYS A 96 16.65 -15.63 0.56
C LYS A 96 18.11 -15.55 0.11
N GLU A 97 18.42 -16.00 -1.10
CA GLU A 97 19.78 -15.90 -1.67
C GLU A 97 20.20 -14.44 -1.89
N LEU A 98 19.28 -13.60 -2.35
CA LEU A 98 19.50 -12.15 -2.45
C LEU A 98 19.77 -11.53 -1.08
N LEU A 99 19.03 -11.92 -0.04
CA LEU A 99 19.25 -11.42 1.32
C LEU A 99 20.64 -11.82 1.85
N ASN A 100 21.02 -13.08 1.67
CA ASN A 100 22.36 -13.56 2.03
C ASN A 100 23.46 -12.80 1.28
N THR A 101 23.22 -12.47 0.00
CA THR A 101 24.16 -11.69 -0.81
C THR A 101 24.28 -10.25 -0.27
N GLN A 102 23.16 -9.62 0.06
CA GLN A 102 23.13 -8.30 0.69
C GLN A 102 23.89 -8.28 2.02
N GLU A 103 23.70 -9.30 2.88
CA GLU A 103 24.40 -9.38 4.16
C GLU A 103 25.92 -9.45 4.00
N LYS A 104 26.41 -10.22 3.02
CA LYS A 104 27.84 -10.32 2.71
C LYS A 104 28.41 -9.01 2.17
N LEU A 105 27.66 -8.30 1.32
CA LEU A 105 28.07 -7.01 0.78
C LEU A 105 28.12 -5.92 1.86
N LEU A 106 27.17 -5.94 2.80
CA LEU A 106 27.12 -4.99 3.91
C LEU A 106 28.11 -5.33 5.04
N ASN A 107 28.46 -6.61 5.22
CA ASN A 107 29.37 -7.09 6.26
C ASN A 107 30.47 -7.98 5.68
N PRO A 108 31.44 -7.42 4.93
CA PRO A 108 32.45 -8.21 4.21
C PRO A 108 33.33 -9.08 5.13
N ASP A 109 33.49 -8.71 6.40
CA ASP A 109 34.38 -9.39 7.35
C ASP A 109 33.67 -10.43 8.24
N LYS A 110 32.35 -10.62 8.10
CA LYS A 110 31.60 -11.58 8.91
C LYS A 110 31.88 -12.99 8.40
N LYS A 111 32.72 -13.76 9.13
CA LYS A 111 32.98 -15.18 8.83
C LYS A 111 31.65 -15.94 8.72
N PRO A 112 31.51 -16.89 7.77
CA PRO A 112 30.31 -17.70 7.67
C PRO A 112 30.05 -18.38 9.02
N ASN A 113 28.80 -18.28 9.49
CA ASN A 113 28.38 -19.00 10.69
C ASN A 113 28.54 -20.51 10.42
N PRO A 114 29.08 -21.29 11.38
CA PRO A 114 29.24 -22.72 11.25
C PRO A 114 27.90 -23.45 11.09
#